data_AF-A0A3D3VYX1-F1
#
_entry.id   AF-A0A3D3VYX1-F1
#
_cell.length_a   1.000
_cell.length_b   1.000
_cell.length_c   1.000
_cell.angle_alpha   90.00
_cell.angle_beta   90.00
_cell.angle_gamma   90.00
#
_symmetry.space_group_name_H-M   'P 1'
#
loop_
_entity.id
_entity.type
_entity.pdbx_description
1 polymer ?
#
loop_
_entity_poly.entity_id
_entity_poly.type
_entity_poly.pdbx_seq_one_letter_code
_entity_poly.pdbx_strand_id
1 'polypeptide(L)' 'NTAIETRSGGYDGIGFAVPVSLARWVGEQLLTDGKVRRAYLGVTPEDLNTELVGALELGSRR' A
#
# COMPACT_ATOMS: atom_id res chain seq x y z
N ASN A 1 -1.58 -5.36 5.00
CA ASN A 1 -0.98 -4.87 6.26
C ASN A 1 0.21 -5.78 6.52
N THR A 2 1.30 -5.49 5.83
CA THR A 2 2.51 -6.31 5.79
C THR A 2 3.68 -5.34 5.89
N ALA A 3 3.68 -4.55 6.96
CA ALA A 3 4.91 -3.99 7.48
C ALA A 3 5.67 -5.19 8.06
N ILE A 4 6.66 -5.63 7.31
CA ILE A 4 7.52 -6.80 7.53
C ILE A 4 7.65 -7.16 9.02
N GLU A 5 7.13 -8.33 9.37
CA GLU A 5 7.37 -9.03 10.63
C GLU A 5 8.83 -9.50 10.65
N THR A 6 9.71 -8.74 11.29
CA THR A 6 11.04 -9.28 11.64
C THR A 6 10.85 -10.29 12.76
N ARG A 7 10.78 -11.58 12.42
CA ARG A 7 10.63 -12.67 13.41
C ARG A 7 11.79 -12.75 14.42
N SER A 8 12.86 -11.98 14.22
CA SER A 8 14.12 -12.05 14.98
C SER A 8 14.47 -10.80 15.78
N GLY A 9 13.79 -9.66 15.58
CA GLY A 9 14.20 -8.38 16.19
C GLY A 9 15.60 -7.89 15.79
N GLY A 10 16.25 -8.54 14.82
CA GLY A 10 17.56 -8.17 14.28
C GLY A 10 17.44 -7.20 13.11
N TYR A 11 18.36 -6.23 13.03
CA TYR A 11 18.48 -5.28 11.94
C TYR A 11 19.40 -5.83 10.85
N ASP A 12 18.84 -6.21 9.71
CA ASP A 12 19.59 -6.70 8.53
C ASP A 12 20.05 -5.56 7.60
N GLY A 13 19.97 -4.30 8.03
CA GLY A 13 20.36 -3.15 7.18
C GLY A 13 19.22 -2.49 6.40
N ILE A 14 17.98 -2.94 6.54
CA ILE A 14 16.83 -2.43 5.79
C ILE A 14 15.85 -1.72 6.73
N GLY A 15 15.60 -0.44 6.49
CA GLY A 15 14.63 0.37 7.22
C GLY A 15 13.42 0.73 6.36
N PHE A 16 12.22 0.66 6.94
CA PHE A 16 10.99 1.14 6.33
C PHE A 16 10.49 2.36 7.09
N ALA A 17 10.09 3.40 6.35
CA ALA A 17 9.52 4.60 6.92
C ALA A 17 8.14 4.86 6.33
N VAL A 18 7.24 5.39 7.16
CA VAL A 18 5.96 5.90 6.68
C VAL A 18 6.22 7.20 5.93
N PRO A 19 5.75 7.35 4.67
CA PRO A 19 5.89 8.60 3.93
C PRO A 19 5.23 9.77 4.66
N VAL A 20 5.85 10.95 4.61
CA VAL A 20 5.36 12.15 5.32
C VAL A 20 3.95 12.57 4.88
N SER A 21 3.60 12.36 3.62
CA SER A 21 2.26 12.63 3.10
C SER A 21 1.19 11.79 3.79
N LEU A 22 1.45 10.49 4.00
CA LEU A 22 0.55 9.59 4.70
C LEU A 22 0.45 9.96 6.19
N ALA A 23 1.58 10.27 6.83
CA ALA A 23 1.60 10.69 8.23
C ALA A 23 0.77 11.96 8.47
N ARG A 24 0.91 12.96 7.59
CA ARG A 24 0.13 14.20 7.64
C ARG A 24 -1.36 13.95 7.48
N TRP A 25 -1.77 13.21 6.46
CA TRP A 25 -3.18 12.89 6.19
C TRP A 25 -3.85 12.14 7.36
N VAL A 26 -3.13 11.19 7.97
CA VAL A 26 -3.57 10.50 9.18
C VAL A 26 -3.68 11.46 10.37
N GLY A 27 -2.66 12.27 10.61
CA GLY A 27 -2.61 13.21 11.72
C GLY A 27 -3.73 14.24 11.67
N GLU A 28 -3.98 14.81 10.50
CA GLU A 28 -5.08 15.77 10.27
C GLU A 28 -6.43 15.15 10.63
N GLN A 29 -6.73 13.93 10.17
CA GLN A 29 -7.99 13.25 10.52
C GLN A 29 -8.13 12.88 11.99
N LEU A 30 -7.02 12.50 12.64
CA LEU A 30 -7.04 12.21 14.07
C LEU A 30 -7.33 13.48 14.88
N LEU A 31 -6.78 14.62 14.47
CA LEU A 31 -7.03 15.90 15.12
C LEU A 31 -8.47 16.39 14.92
N THR A 32 -9.04 16.22 13.73
CA THR A 32 -10.39 16.73 13.41
C THR A 32 -11.52 15.80 13.84
N ASP A 33 -11.38 14.49 13.60
CA ASP A 33 -12.46 13.52 13.73
C ASP A 33 -12.25 12.50 14.86
N GLY A 34 -11.06 12.50 15.49
CA GLY A 34 -10.65 11.52 16.49
C GLY A 34 -10.42 10.10 15.93
N LYS A 35 -10.59 9.90 14.60
CA LYS A 35 -10.40 8.62 13.93
C LYS A 35 -10.09 8.79 12.45
N VAL A 36 -9.32 7.87 11.89
CA VAL A 36 -9.04 7.82 10.46
C VAL A 36 -10.13 7.02 9.75
N ARG A 37 -10.77 7.60 8.74
CA ARG A 37 -11.73 6.92 7.87
C ARG A 37 -11.04 6.56 6.55
N ARG A 38 -11.03 5.28 6.21
CA ARG A 38 -10.50 4.79 4.93
C ARG A 38 -11.68 4.40 4.04
N ALA A 39 -11.69 4.89 2.81
CA ALA A 39 -12.64 4.43 1.81
C ALA A 39 -12.34 2.97 1.46
N TYR A 40 -13.38 2.17 1.26
CA TYR A 40 -13.28 0.79 0.85
C TYR A 40 -14.08 0.60 -0.44
N LEU A 41 -13.40 0.24 -1.53
CA LEU A 41 -14.00 0.10 -2.85
C LEU A 41 -14.70 -1.26 -3.05
N GLY A 42 -14.37 -2.28 -2.25
CA GLY A 42 -14.99 -3.61 -2.34
C GLY A 42 -14.51 -4.49 -3.50
N VAL A 43 -13.40 -4.13 -4.15
CA VAL A 43 -12.78 -4.93 -5.21
C VAL A 43 -11.48 -5.55 -4.72
N THR A 44 -11.20 -6.77 -5.17
CA THR A 44 -9.91 -7.41 -4.97
C THR A 44 -9.04 -7.15 -6.20
N PRO A 45 -7.98 -6.32 -6.10
CA PRO A 45 -7.05 -6.18 -7.20
C PRO A 45 -6.30 -7.50 -7.40
N GLU A 46 -6.08 -7.86 -8.66
CA GLU A 46 -5.19 -8.95 -9.05
C GLU A 46 -3.88 -8.34 -9.54
N ASP A 47 -2.75 -8.89 -9.08
CA ASP A 47 -1.44 -8.42 -9.51
C ASP A 47 -1.24 -8.76 -10.99
N LEU A 48 -0.94 -7.75 -11.80
CA LEU A 48 -0.65 -7.94 -13.21
C LEU A 48 0.78 -8.51 -13.36
N ASN A 49 0.87 -9.75 -13.83
CA ASN A 49 2.12 -10.35 -14.30
C ASN A 49 2.22 -10.25 -15.83
N THR A 50 3.42 -10.48 -16.37
CA THR A 50 3.72 -10.33 -17.80
C THR A 50 2.85 -11.25 -18.65
N GLU A 51 2.56 -12.45 -18.16
CA GLU A 51 1.74 -13.46 -18.82
C GLU A 51 0.27 -12.99 -18.93
N LEU A 52 -0.29 -12.45 -17.84
CA LEU A 52 -1.66 -11.93 -17.78
C LEU A 52 -1.82 -10.68 -18.64
N VAL A 53 -0.80 -9.80 -18.68
CA VAL A 53 -0.80 -8.63 -19.57
C VAL A 53 -0.83 -9.04 -21.05
N GLY A 54 -0.07 -10.08 -21.42
CA GLY A 54 -0.09 -10.64 -22.77
C GLY A 54 -1.43 -11.29 -23.12
N ALA A 55 -1.99 -12.08 -22.19
CA ALA A 55 -3.26 -12.78 -22.39
C ALA A 55 -4.48 -11.83 -22.45
N LEU A 56 -4.43 -10.71 -21.72
CA LEU A 56 -5.49 -9.70 -21.70
C LEU A 56 -5.26 -8.55 -22.70
N GLU A 57 -4.22 -8.63 -23.53
CA GLU A 57 -3.81 -7.60 -24.51
C GLU A 57 -3.65 -6.18 -23.93
N LEU A 58 -3.37 -6.07 -22.62
CA LEU A 58 -3.33 -4.80 -21.89
C LEU A 58 -2.13 -3.91 -22.25
N GLY A 59 -1.28 -4.33 -23.19
CA GLY A 59 -0.15 -3.57 -23.73
C GLY A 59 -0.37 -2.94 -25.12
N SER A 60 -1.54 -3.13 -25.74
CA SER A 60 -1.79 -2.73 -27.14
C SER A 60 -2.78 -1.57 -27.28
N ARG A 61 -2.57 -0.49 -26.53
CA ARG A 61 -3.25 0.79 -26.81
C ARG A 61 -2.21 1.89 -27.00
N ARG A 62 -1.86 2.12 -28.27
CA ARG A 62 -1.34 3.42 -28.73
C ARG A 62 -2.47 4.42 -28.84
#